data_AF-A0A920QGC0-F1
#
_entry.id   AF-A0A920QGC0-F1
#
_cell.length_a   1.000
_cell.length_b   1.000
_cell.length_c   1.000
_cell.angle_alpha   90.00
_cell.angle_beta   90.00
_cell.angle_gamma   90.00
#
_symmetry.space_group_name_H-M   'P 1'
#
loop_
_entity.id
_entity.type
_entity.pdbx_description
1 polymer ?
#
loop_
_entity_poly.entity_id
_entity_poly.type
_entity_poly.pdbx_seq_one_letter_code
_entity_poly.pdbx_strand_id
1 'polypeptide(L)'
;MEGITEQVLKIAGYVNERRKSLIIVLNKWDLAKKEGKSRKEVEDEVLHRLNFISFAPLIFVSAKSGQRVHQIFDLIFQVHKQFVRRIQTSDLNTILQIIVNQHPPPSKSGRQTKVFYGNQVSVAPPTFVFMTNNPDKTNFAYERYIANQFRHHFGFEGTPLNFIWRKKKSTHGRKSVKQSE
;
A
#
# COMPACT_ATOMS: atom_id res chain seq x y z
N MET A 1 10.92 -29.15 2.85
CA MET A 1 11.22 -27.70 2.89
C MET A 1 10.45 -27.07 4.02
N GLU A 2 11.11 -26.28 4.89
CA GLU A 2 10.37 -25.39 5.79
C GLU A 2 9.69 -24.31 4.95
N GLY A 3 8.37 -24.20 5.08
CA GLY A 3 7.56 -23.16 4.44
C GLY A 3 7.69 -21.83 5.18
N ILE A 4 6.61 -21.05 5.22
CA ILE A 4 6.60 -19.83 6.04
C ILE A 4 6.62 -20.22 7.52
N THR A 5 7.59 -19.71 8.27
CA THR A 5 7.68 -19.91 9.73
C THR A 5 7.17 -18.67 10.48
N GLU A 6 6.88 -18.83 11.76
CA GLU A 6 6.54 -17.69 12.65
C GLU A 6 7.61 -16.60 12.65
N GLN A 7 8.88 -16.99 12.52
CA GLN A 7 9.98 -16.04 12.43
C GLN A 7 9.91 -15.18 11.15
N VAL A 8 9.56 -15.80 10.01
CA VAL A 8 9.37 -15.08 8.73
C VAL A 8 8.22 -14.08 8.86
N LEU A 9 7.10 -14.47 9.47
CA LEU A 9 5.95 -13.59 9.72
C LEU A 9 6.35 -12.38 10.57
N LYS A 10 7.09 -12.60 11.67
CA LYS A 10 7.57 -11.53 12.55
C LYS A 10 8.50 -10.55 11.83
N ILE A 11 9.46 -11.05 11.05
CA ILE A 11 10.38 -10.20 10.29
C ILE A 11 9.61 -9.39 9.25
N ALA A 12 8.71 -10.02 8.49
CA ALA A 12 7.88 -9.34 7.51
C ALA A 12 7.02 -8.23 8.15
N GLY A 13 6.42 -8.51 9.31
CA GLY A 13 5.67 -7.53 10.10
C GLY A 13 6.52 -6.33 10.49
N TYR A 14 7.71 -6.58 11.05
CA TYR A 14 8.67 -5.55 11.46
C TYR A 14 9.13 -4.65 10.30
N VAL A 15 9.34 -5.22 9.12
CA VAL A 15 9.72 -4.45 7.91
C VAL A 15 8.54 -3.59 7.42
N ASN A 16 7.32 -4.13 7.46
CA ASN A 16 6.10 -3.40 7.09
C ASN A 16 5.81 -2.24 8.05
N GLU A 17 5.99 -2.46 9.37
CA GLU A 17 5.88 -1.40 10.39
C GLU A 17 6.87 -0.25 10.14
N ARG A 18 8.09 -0.58 9.70
CA ARG A 18 9.10 0.40 9.27
C ARG A 18 8.86 1.02 7.91
N ARG A 19 7.75 0.66 7.25
CA ARG A 19 7.34 1.16 5.94
C ARG A 19 8.45 1.05 4.89
N LYS A 20 9.12 -0.10 4.85
CA LYS A 20 10.13 -0.39 3.82
C LYS A 20 9.55 -1.24 2.70
N SER A 21 10.11 -1.10 1.51
CA SER A 21 9.79 -1.96 0.38
C SER A 21 10.21 -3.40 0.64
N LEU A 22 9.48 -4.33 0.04
CA LEU A 22 9.63 -5.76 0.26
C LEU A 22 9.56 -6.52 -1.07
N ILE A 23 10.34 -7.59 -1.15
CA ILE A 23 10.31 -8.61 -2.20
C ILE A 23 10.32 -9.96 -1.49
N ILE A 24 9.46 -10.88 -1.90
CA ILE A 24 9.41 -12.24 -1.37
C ILE A 24 10.20 -13.15 -2.31
N VAL A 25 11.28 -13.74 -1.80
CA VAL A 25 12.14 -14.65 -2.57
C VAL A 25 11.97 -16.07 -2.05
N LEU A 26 11.33 -16.93 -2.83
CA LEU A 26 11.18 -18.35 -2.53
C LEU A 26 12.35 -19.14 -3.15
N ASN A 27 13.31 -19.50 -2.31
CA ASN A 27 14.49 -20.28 -2.72
C ASN A 27 14.19 -21.79 -2.74
N LYS A 28 15.11 -22.57 -3.34
CA LYS A 28 15.03 -24.05 -3.50
C LYS A 28 13.88 -24.51 -4.40
N TRP A 29 13.47 -23.67 -5.35
CA TRP A 29 12.37 -23.98 -6.27
C TRP A 29 12.63 -25.23 -7.14
N ASP A 30 13.89 -25.55 -7.40
CA ASP A 30 14.31 -26.76 -8.11
C ASP A 30 13.88 -28.05 -7.36
N LEU A 31 13.92 -28.04 -6.03
CA LEU A 31 13.47 -29.17 -5.21
C LEU A 31 11.94 -29.25 -5.17
N ALA A 32 11.27 -28.11 -4.99
CA ALA A 32 9.81 -28.04 -4.96
C ALA A 32 9.17 -28.61 -6.24
N LYS A 33 9.78 -28.32 -7.39
CA LYS A 33 9.35 -28.88 -8.68
C LYS A 33 9.50 -30.40 -8.74
N LYS A 34 10.58 -30.97 -8.21
CA LYS A 34 10.80 -32.42 -8.16
C LYS A 34 9.81 -33.13 -7.24
N GLU A 35 9.38 -32.46 -6.17
CA GLU A 35 8.33 -32.91 -5.26
C GLU A 35 6.91 -32.75 -5.85
N GLY A 36 6.76 -32.28 -7.10
CA GLY A 36 5.48 -32.15 -7.77
C GLY A 36 4.64 -30.94 -7.34
N LYS A 37 5.21 -29.99 -6.58
CA LYS A 37 4.47 -28.81 -6.12
C LYS A 37 4.16 -27.86 -7.28
N SER A 38 2.89 -27.44 -7.40
CA SER A 38 2.51 -26.42 -8.37
C SER A 38 3.00 -25.05 -7.93
N ARG A 39 3.40 -24.22 -8.91
CA ARG A 39 3.76 -22.82 -8.65
C ARG A 39 2.61 -22.06 -8.01
N LYS A 40 1.39 -22.26 -8.54
CA LYS A 40 0.19 -21.54 -8.10
C LYS A 40 -0.18 -21.88 -6.66
N GLU A 41 -0.13 -23.16 -6.29
CA GLU A 41 -0.42 -23.62 -4.92
C GLU A 41 0.51 -22.97 -3.90
N VAL A 42 1.81 -22.95 -4.18
CA VAL A 42 2.79 -22.34 -3.28
C VAL A 42 2.63 -20.82 -3.22
N GLU A 43 2.33 -20.18 -4.36
CA GLU A 43 2.07 -18.74 -4.41
C GLU A 43 0.84 -18.36 -3.59
N ASP A 44 -0.27 -19.08 -3.76
CA ASP A 44 -1.53 -18.87 -3.03
C ASP A 44 -1.32 -19.10 -1.52
N GLU A 45 -0.60 -20.14 -1.11
CA GLU A 45 -0.25 -20.38 0.30
C GLU A 45 0.54 -19.20 0.89
N VAL A 46 1.53 -18.71 0.15
CA VAL A 46 2.40 -17.63 0.61
C VAL A 46 1.64 -16.32 0.73
N LEU A 47 0.84 -15.97 -0.29
CA LEU A 47 0.01 -14.77 -0.28
C LEU A 47 -1.08 -14.82 0.79
N HIS A 48 -1.62 -16.00 1.09
CA HIS A 48 -2.59 -16.18 2.15
C HIS A 48 -1.96 -15.87 3.53
N ARG A 49 -0.78 -16.42 3.81
CA ARG A 49 -0.10 -16.25 5.10
C ARG A 49 0.54 -14.87 5.26
N LEU A 50 0.96 -14.23 4.17
CA LEU A 50 1.59 -12.90 4.14
C LEU A 50 0.64 -11.81 3.61
N ASN A 51 -0.67 -11.96 3.78
CA ASN A 51 -1.67 -11.06 3.22
C ASN A 51 -1.50 -9.57 3.60
N PHE A 52 -0.83 -9.28 4.72
CA PHE A 52 -0.57 -7.93 5.21
C PHE A 52 0.53 -7.21 4.43
N ILE A 53 1.32 -7.94 3.65
CA ILE A 53 2.31 -7.43 2.69
C ILE A 53 2.00 -7.89 1.27
N SER A 54 0.72 -8.03 0.91
CA SER A 54 0.28 -8.44 -0.44
C SER A 54 0.78 -7.53 -1.58
N PHE A 55 1.35 -6.36 -1.24
CA PHE A 55 2.01 -5.48 -2.19
C PHE A 55 3.40 -5.97 -2.63
N ALA A 56 4.01 -6.90 -1.90
CA ALA A 56 5.37 -7.38 -2.17
C ALA A 56 5.35 -8.39 -3.33
N PRO A 57 6.12 -8.16 -4.42
CA PRO A 57 6.23 -9.12 -5.50
C PRO A 57 6.94 -10.38 -5.04
N LEU A 58 6.56 -11.50 -5.64
CA LEU A 58 7.05 -12.83 -5.29
C LEU A 58 7.84 -13.44 -6.44
N ILE A 59 9.05 -13.93 -6.14
CA ILE A 59 9.92 -14.57 -7.12
C ILE A 59 10.42 -15.92 -6.62
N PHE A 60 10.35 -16.91 -7.50
CA PHE A 60 10.84 -18.26 -7.25
C PHE A 60 12.25 -18.44 -7.82
N VAL A 61 13.20 -18.85 -7.00
CA VAL A 61 14.62 -18.98 -7.39
C VAL A 61 15.21 -20.30 -6.93
N SER A 62 16.34 -20.66 -7.52
CA SER A 62 17.24 -21.68 -6.97
C SER A 62 18.65 -21.11 -6.92
N ALA A 63 19.11 -20.80 -5.71
CA ALA A 63 20.48 -20.35 -5.50
C ALA A 63 21.51 -21.42 -5.90
N LYS A 64 21.14 -22.70 -5.78
CA LYS A 64 22.04 -23.83 -6.11
C LYS A 64 22.29 -23.95 -7.61
N SER A 65 21.26 -23.82 -8.44
CA SER A 65 21.39 -23.89 -9.90
C SER A 65 21.60 -22.52 -10.57
N GLY A 66 21.50 -21.43 -9.81
CA GLY A 66 21.49 -20.06 -10.35
C GLY A 66 20.18 -19.65 -11.02
N GLN A 67 19.15 -20.51 -11.00
CA GLN A 67 17.88 -20.23 -11.67
C GLN A 67 17.24 -18.94 -11.13
N ARG A 68 17.07 -17.96 -12.03
CA ARG A 68 16.40 -16.66 -11.80
C ARG A 68 17.01 -15.79 -10.69
N VAL A 69 18.23 -16.08 -10.25
CA VAL A 69 18.91 -15.27 -9.21
C VAL A 69 19.18 -13.85 -9.71
N HIS A 70 19.57 -13.68 -10.98
CA HIS A 70 19.80 -12.35 -11.58
C HIS A 70 18.54 -11.46 -11.56
N GLN A 71 17.36 -12.05 -11.72
CA GLN A 71 16.07 -11.34 -11.74
C GLN A 71 15.73 -10.69 -10.40
N ILE A 72 16.36 -11.12 -9.30
CA ILE A 72 16.20 -10.48 -7.99
C ILE A 72 16.68 -9.03 -8.06
N PHE A 73 17.82 -8.76 -8.72
CA PHE A 73 18.37 -7.42 -8.84
C PHE A 73 17.48 -6.52 -9.70
N ASP A 74 16.99 -7.05 -10.81
CA ASP A 74 16.03 -6.34 -11.66
C ASP A 74 14.78 -5.93 -10.87
N LEU A 75 14.25 -6.86 -10.07
CA LEU A 75 13.08 -6.62 -9.23
C LEU A 75 13.38 -5.60 -8.12
N ILE A 76 14.57 -5.62 -7.52
CA ILE A 76 15.01 -4.60 -6.57
C ILE A 76 14.97 -3.21 -7.21
N PHE A 77 15.51 -3.05 -8.42
CA PHE A 77 15.49 -1.76 -9.11
C PHE A 77 14.07 -1.31 -9.46
N GLN A 78 13.21 -2.23 -9.89
CA GLN A 78 11.80 -1.94 -10.17
C GLN A 78 11.06 -1.48 -8.92
N VAL A 79 11.19 -2.22 -7.82
CA VAL A 79 10.56 -1.88 -6.53
C VAL A 79 11.11 -0.57 -5.97
N HIS A 80 12.42 -0.33 -6.11
CA HIS A 80 13.02 0.93 -5.67
C HIS A 80 12.47 2.12 -6.47
N LYS A 81 12.32 2.01 -7.79
CA LYS A 81 11.68 3.04 -8.62
C LYS A 81 10.28 3.37 -8.13
N GLN A 82 9.50 2.37 -7.72
CA GLN A 82 8.18 2.57 -7.13
C GLN A 82 8.26 3.23 -5.73
N PHE A 83 9.24 2.86 -4.92
CA PHE A 83 9.44 3.40 -3.57
C PHE A 83 9.72 4.90 -3.55
N VAL A 84 10.49 5.39 -4.53
CA VAL A 84 10.84 6.81 -4.65
C VAL A 84 9.93 7.60 -5.60
N ARG A 85 8.89 6.96 -6.16
CA ARG A 85 8.03 7.56 -7.18
C ARG A 85 7.25 8.75 -6.63
N ARG A 86 7.25 9.85 -7.37
CA ARG A 86 6.43 11.03 -7.13
C ARG A 86 5.34 11.17 -8.21
N ILE A 87 4.12 11.42 -7.80
CA ILE A 87 2.94 11.62 -8.65
C ILE A 87 2.59 13.11 -8.67
N GLN A 88 2.19 13.60 -9.83
CA GLN A 88 1.70 14.98 -9.96
C GLN A 88 0.40 15.17 -9.18
N THR A 89 0.28 16.30 -8.49
CA THR A 89 -0.90 16.59 -7.66
C THR A 89 -2.19 16.62 -8.50
N SER A 90 -2.13 17.10 -9.74
CA SER A 90 -3.29 17.09 -10.66
C SER A 90 -3.81 15.67 -10.89
N ASP A 91 -2.92 14.76 -11.30
CA ASP A 91 -3.26 13.39 -11.65
C ASP A 91 -3.75 12.61 -10.43
N LEU A 92 -3.07 12.83 -9.29
CA LEU A 92 -3.48 12.28 -8.00
C LEU A 92 -4.92 12.67 -7.67
N ASN A 93 -5.29 13.93 -7.82
CA ASN A 93 -6.63 14.41 -7.47
C ASN A 93 -7.69 13.93 -8.46
N THR A 94 -7.39 13.88 -9.75
CA THR A 94 -8.29 13.32 -10.77
C THR A 94 -8.65 11.87 -10.44
N ILE A 95 -7.64 11.04 -10.19
CA ILE A 95 -7.84 9.62 -9.86
C ILE A 95 -8.50 9.45 -8.49
N LEU A 96 -8.10 10.24 -7.49
CA LEU A 96 -8.72 10.19 -6.15
C LEU A 96 -10.23 10.47 -6.21
N GLN A 97 -10.66 11.45 -7.01
CA GLN A 97 -12.09 11.74 -7.20
C GLN A 97 -12.83 10.56 -7.85
N ILE A 98 -12.26 9.94 -8.89
CA ILE A 98 -12.84 8.76 -9.54
C ILE A 98 -13.03 7.62 -8.52
N ILE A 99 -11.98 7.30 -7.77
CA ILE A 99 -11.99 6.23 -6.76
C ILE A 99 -13.03 6.50 -5.66
N VAL A 100 -13.04 7.71 -5.11
CA VAL A 100 -13.96 8.10 -4.04
C VAL A 100 -15.41 8.13 -4.52
N ASN A 101 -15.68 8.48 -5.78
CA ASN A 101 -17.02 8.45 -6.35
C ASN A 101 -17.52 7.02 -6.59
N GLN A 102 -16.64 6.11 -7.03
CA GLN A 102 -16.98 4.70 -7.22
C GLN A 102 -17.27 3.99 -5.90
N HIS A 103 -16.47 4.28 -4.87
CA HIS A 103 -16.67 3.73 -3.53
C HIS A 103 -16.53 4.83 -2.48
N PRO A 104 -17.66 5.49 -2.12
CA PRO A 104 -17.65 6.55 -1.12
C PRO A 104 -17.20 6.07 0.26
N PRO A 105 -16.45 6.88 1.03
CA PRO A 105 -16.10 6.53 2.40
C PRO A 105 -17.36 6.44 3.29
N PRO A 106 -17.31 5.63 4.36
CA PRO A 106 -18.44 5.49 5.28
C PRO A 106 -18.93 6.82 5.85
N SER A 107 -20.24 7.01 5.90
CA SER A 107 -20.89 8.18 6.49
C SER A 107 -20.83 8.15 8.02
N LYS A 108 -20.83 9.34 8.67
CA LYS A 108 -20.91 9.48 10.13
C LYS A 108 -22.17 10.24 10.51
N SER A 109 -23.03 9.64 11.34
CA SER A 109 -24.21 10.31 11.90
C SER A 109 -25.08 10.99 10.82
N GLY A 110 -25.32 10.28 9.71
CA GLY A 110 -26.08 10.77 8.56
C GLY A 110 -25.36 11.77 7.65
N ARG A 111 -24.13 12.22 7.98
CA ARG A 111 -23.32 13.09 7.12
C ARG A 111 -22.31 12.29 6.31
N GLN A 112 -22.33 12.51 5.00
CA GLN A 112 -21.36 11.93 4.07
C GLN A 112 -19.94 12.39 4.39
N THR A 113 -19.00 11.45 4.41
CA THR A 113 -17.56 11.75 4.49
C THR A 113 -17.10 12.22 3.11
N LYS A 114 -16.58 13.44 3.04
CA LYS A 114 -16.11 14.07 1.80
C LYS A 114 -14.59 14.14 1.82
N VAL A 115 -13.96 13.60 0.78
CA VAL A 115 -12.53 13.76 0.51
C VAL A 115 -12.38 14.91 -0.49
N PHE A 116 -11.76 16.01 -0.06
CA PHE A 116 -11.69 17.23 -0.85
C PHE A 116 -10.56 17.19 -1.87
N TYR A 117 -9.35 16.87 -1.41
CA TYR A 117 -8.15 16.78 -2.24
C TYR A 117 -7.06 16.01 -1.51
N GLY A 118 -6.06 15.57 -2.26
CA GLY A 118 -4.87 14.89 -1.80
C GLY A 118 -3.58 15.52 -2.29
N ASN A 119 -2.51 15.31 -1.53
CA ASN A 119 -1.14 15.64 -1.96
C ASN A 119 -0.20 14.51 -1.55
N GLN A 120 0.79 14.21 -2.40
CA GLN A 120 1.92 13.39 -2.00
C GLN A 120 2.96 14.26 -1.30
N VAL A 121 3.16 14.05 0.00
CA VAL A 121 4.04 14.89 0.83
C VAL A 121 5.43 14.31 1.02
N SER A 122 5.59 12.99 0.86
CA SER A 122 6.88 12.32 0.92
C SER A 122 6.99 11.16 -0.07
N VAL A 123 8.22 10.80 -0.38
CA VAL A 123 8.61 9.56 -1.05
C VAL A 123 9.45 8.73 -0.08
N ALA A 124 9.68 7.45 -0.38
CA ALA A 124 10.52 6.56 0.43
C ALA A 124 10.14 6.47 1.93
N PRO A 125 8.87 6.17 2.29
CA PRO A 125 7.80 5.65 1.43
C PRO A 125 6.89 6.73 0.82
N PRO A 126 6.18 6.43 -0.28
CA PRO A 126 5.13 7.30 -0.81
C PRO A 126 4.08 7.57 0.27
N THR A 127 3.99 8.83 0.69
CA THR A 127 3.08 9.29 1.74
C THR A 127 2.12 10.33 1.19
N PHE A 128 0.83 10.05 1.34
CA PHE A 128 -0.25 10.90 0.85
C PHE A 128 -1.02 11.49 2.01
N VAL A 129 -1.28 12.79 1.94
CA VAL A 129 -2.16 13.49 2.88
C VAL A 129 -3.46 13.79 2.15
N PHE A 130 -4.58 13.31 2.69
CA PHE A 130 -5.93 13.57 2.18
C PHE A 130 -6.68 14.50 3.13
N MET A 131 -7.23 15.57 2.57
CA MET A 131 -8.09 16.50 3.31
C MET A 131 -9.52 16.02 3.27
N THR A 132 -10.11 15.80 4.43
CA THR A 132 -11.48 15.29 4.61
C THR A 132 -12.25 16.14 5.62
N ASN A 133 -13.58 16.03 5.64
CA ASN A 133 -14.39 16.61 6.72
C ASN A 133 -14.36 15.75 8.00
N ASN A 134 -14.11 14.44 7.87
CA ASN A 134 -14.15 13.46 8.95
C ASN A 134 -12.93 12.51 8.86
N PRO A 135 -11.77 12.86 9.45
CA PRO A 135 -10.56 12.00 9.40
C PRO A 135 -10.72 10.70 10.18
N ASP A 136 -11.46 10.69 11.30
CA ASP A 136 -11.57 9.52 12.19
C ASP A 136 -12.38 8.35 11.60
N LYS A 137 -12.87 8.47 10.36
CA LYS A 137 -13.81 7.51 9.74
C LYS A 137 -13.24 6.76 8.54
N THR A 138 -12.03 7.08 8.13
CA THR A 138 -11.28 6.25 7.19
C THR A 138 -10.73 5.07 7.99
N ASN A 139 -11.46 3.95 7.95
CA ASN A 139 -11.04 2.72 8.60
C ASN A 139 -9.99 2.00 7.75
N PHE A 140 -9.35 0.99 8.34
CA PHE A 140 -8.34 0.17 7.67
C PHE A 140 -8.83 -0.48 6.36
N ALA A 141 -10.10 -0.89 6.32
CA ALA A 141 -10.69 -1.49 5.12
C ALA A 141 -10.74 -0.50 3.95
N TYR A 142 -11.14 0.75 4.22
CA TYR A 142 -11.17 1.81 3.23
C TYR A 142 -9.75 2.21 2.80
N GLU A 143 -8.80 2.28 3.73
CA GLU A 143 -7.39 2.51 3.37
C GLU A 143 -6.82 1.40 2.49
N ARG A 144 -7.15 0.12 2.76
CA ARG A 144 -6.77 -0.99 1.90
C ARG A 144 -7.39 -0.86 0.50
N TYR A 145 -8.66 -0.46 0.41
CA TYR A 145 -9.30 -0.16 -0.87
C TYR A 145 -8.57 0.94 -1.64
N ILE A 146 -8.32 2.09 -1.00
CA ILE A 146 -7.58 3.21 -1.60
C ILE A 146 -6.18 2.75 -2.03
N ALA A 147 -5.48 1.98 -1.20
CA ALA A 147 -4.16 1.44 -1.52
C ALA A 147 -4.20 0.58 -2.79
N ASN A 148 -5.18 -0.31 -2.92
CA ASN A 148 -5.31 -1.18 -4.08
C ASN A 148 -5.64 -0.39 -5.35
N GLN A 149 -6.52 0.61 -5.25
CA GLN A 149 -6.84 1.48 -6.39
C GLN A 149 -5.65 2.35 -6.81
N PHE A 150 -4.92 2.90 -5.84
CA PHE A 150 -3.69 3.64 -6.11
C PHE A 150 -2.66 2.74 -6.78
N ARG A 151 -2.58 1.47 -6.39
CA ARG A 151 -1.71 0.52 -7.06
C ARG A 151 -2.12 0.23 -8.49
N HIS A 152 -3.42 0.04 -8.71
CA HIS A 152 -3.97 -0.18 -10.03
C HIS A 152 -3.69 0.98 -11.00
N HIS A 153 -3.88 2.22 -10.55
CA HIS A 153 -3.71 3.40 -11.41
C HIS A 153 -2.27 3.91 -11.51
N PHE A 154 -1.48 3.80 -10.44
CA PHE A 154 -0.16 4.44 -10.35
C PHE A 154 1.01 3.45 -10.16
N GLY A 155 0.77 2.15 -9.95
CA GLY A 155 1.84 1.18 -9.71
C GLY A 155 2.11 0.95 -8.21
N PHE A 156 3.27 1.33 -7.68
CA PHE A 156 3.62 1.07 -6.27
C PHE A 156 3.74 -0.40 -5.84
N GLU A 157 4.01 -1.29 -6.79
CA GLU A 157 4.38 -2.67 -6.49
C GLU A 157 5.66 -2.72 -5.65
N GLY A 158 5.69 -3.65 -4.70
CA GLY A 158 6.77 -3.81 -3.72
C GLY A 158 6.86 -2.72 -2.67
N THR A 159 5.96 -1.73 -2.68
CA THR A 159 6.07 -0.53 -1.84
C THR A 159 4.86 -0.37 -0.91
N PRO A 160 5.10 -0.11 0.38
CA PRO A 160 4.02 0.28 1.30
C PRO A 160 3.57 1.70 0.99
N LEU A 161 2.25 1.90 0.96
CA LEU A 161 1.63 3.22 0.83
C LEU A 161 1.22 3.72 2.21
N ASN A 162 1.52 4.98 2.49
CA ASN A 162 1.14 5.63 3.74
C ASN A 162 0.08 6.70 3.49
N PHE A 163 -1.03 6.64 4.21
CA PHE A 163 -2.14 7.57 4.09
C PHE A 163 -2.35 8.32 5.39
N ILE A 164 -2.48 9.64 5.30
CA ILE A 164 -2.70 10.52 6.43
C ILE A 164 -3.96 11.33 6.14
N TRP A 165 -4.99 11.12 6.95
CA TRP A 165 -6.26 11.82 6.80
C TRP A 165 -6.30 13.01 7.74
N ARG A 166 -6.57 14.21 7.21
CA ARG A 166 -6.62 15.45 7.99
C ARG A 166 -7.92 16.17 7.80
N LYS A 167 -8.44 16.79 8.86
CA LYS A 167 -9.61 17.65 8.78
C LYS A 167 -9.26 18.93 8.01
N LYS A 168 -10.04 19.27 6.98
CA LYS A 168 -9.91 20.57 6.30
C LYS A 168 -10.23 21.69 7.31
N LYS A 169 -9.28 22.59 7.57
CA LYS A 169 -9.54 23.79 8.37
C LYS A 169 -10.56 24.66 7.62
N SER A 170 -11.66 25.03 8.28
CA SER A 170 -12.60 26.00 7.71
C SER A 170 -11.99 27.39 7.79
N THR A 171 -11.81 28.06 6.66
CA THR A 171 -11.32 29.45 6.60
C THR A 171 -12.31 30.47 7.19
N HIS A 172 -13.53 30.05 7.57
CA HIS A 172 -14.51 30.91 8.23
C HIS A 172 -14.35 30.86 9.75
N GLY A 173 -13.41 31.63 10.27
CA GLY A 173 -13.51 32.13 11.64
C GLY A 173 -14.63 33.17 11.66
N ARG A 174 -15.79 32.82 12.25
CA ARG A 174 -16.78 33.82 12.66
C ARG A 174 -16.06 34.76 13.64
N LYS A 175 -15.78 36.00 13.23
CA LYS A 175 -15.62 37.10 14.19
C LYS A 175 -16.96 37.22 14.89
N SER A 176 -17.08 36.71 16.11
CA SER A 176 -18.16 37.08 17.02
C SER A 176 -17.97 38.55 17.35
N VAL A 177 -18.63 39.42 16.58
CA VAL A 177 -18.86 40.81 16.97
C VAL A 177 -19.72 40.74 18.24
N LYS A 178 -19.11 40.98 19.40
CA LYS A 178 -19.86 41.34 20.60
C LYS A 178 -20.42 42.73 20.33
N GLN A 179 -21.71 42.83 20.04
CA GLN A 179 -22.46 44.06 20.29
C GLN A 179 -22.76 44.10 21.78
N SER A 180 -22.20 45.09 22.44
CA SER A 180 -22.56 45.54 23.78
C SER A 180 -23.29 46.87 23.60
N GLU A 181 -24.59 46.85 23.83
CA GLU A 181 -25.39 47.97 24.35
C GLU A 181 -26.35 47.38 25.39
#